data_AF-A0A7Y3B734-F1
#
_entry.id   AF-A0A7Y3B734-F1
#
_cell.length_a   1.000
_cell.length_b   1.000
_cell.length_c   1.000
_cell.angle_alpha   90.00
_cell.angle_beta   90.00
_cell.angle_gamma   90.00
#
_symmetry.space_group_name_H-M   'P 1'
#
loop_
_entity.id
_entity.type
_entity.pdbx_description
1 polymer ?
#
loop_
_entity_poly.entity_id
_entity_poly.type
_entity_poly.pdbx_seq_one_letter_code
_entity_poly.pdbx_strand_id
1 'polypeptide(L)' 'GLDITPVITHRFGAEQFEDAFETVRAGNAGKVLLDWV' A
#
# COMPACT_ATOMS: atom_id res chain seq x y z
N GLY A 1 11.15 4.39 -18.70
CA GLY A 1 10.93 4.73 -17.28
C GLY A 1 11.19 3.50 -16.43
N LEU A 2 11.52 3.66 -15.15
CA LEU A 2 11.70 2.54 -14.22
C LEU A 2 10.32 2.00 -13.80
N ASP A 3 10.07 0.71 -14.02
CA ASP A 3 8.86 0.07 -13.52
C ASP A 3 9.01 -0.19 -12.01
N ILE A 4 8.14 0.46 -11.23
CA ILE A 4 8.09 0.35 -9.77
C ILE A 4 7.01 -0.62 -9.27
N THR A 5 6.24 -1.22 -10.18
CA THR A 5 5.22 -2.22 -9.85
C THR A 5 5.73 -3.32 -8.92
N PRO A 6 6.94 -3.91 -9.12
CA PRO A 6 7.39 -5.02 -8.27
C PRO A 6 7.68 -4.64 -6.81
N VAL A 7 7.86 -3.35 -6.50
CA VAL A 7 8.10 -2.93 -5.10
C VAL A 7 6.81 -2.66 -4.34
N ILE A 8 5.67 -2.54 -5.02
CA ILE A 8 4.36 -2.28 -4.40
C ILE A 8 3.76 -3.61 -3.96
N THR A 9 3.68 -3.81 -2.65
CA THR A 9 3.19 -5.08 -2.06
C THR A 9 1.68 -5.08 -1.82
N HIS A 10 1.09 -3.93 -1.53
CA HIS A 10 -0.34 -3.80 -1.25
C HIS A 10 -0.90 -2.51 -1.83
N ARG A 11 -2.20 -2.55 -2.18
CA ARG A 11 -2.96 -1.43 -2.72
C ARG A 11 -4.28 -1.36 -1.98
N PHE A 12 -4.66 -0.17 -1.55
CA PHE A 12 -5.92 0.12 -0.88
C PHE A 12 -6.55 1.36 -1.49
N GLY A 13 -7.87 1.46 -1.47
CA GLY A 13 -8.54 2.75 -1.67
C GLY A 13 -8.18 3.71 -0.52
N ALA A 14 -8.18 5.01 -0.78
CA ALA A 14 -7.86 6.03 0.21
C ALA A 14 -8.86 6.03 1.39
N GLU A 15 -10.10 5.63 1.13
CA GLU A 15 -11.13 5.41 2.15
C GLU A 15 -10.79 4.26 3.11
N GLN A 16 -9.89 3.35 2.73
CA GLN A 16 -9.42 2.22 3.52
C GLN A 16 -8.08 2.50 4.22
N PHE A 17 -7.79 3.77 4.51
CA PHE A 17 -6.51 4.16 5.10
C PHE A 17 -6.21 3.45 6.42
N GLU A 18 -7.23 3.15 7.24
CA GLU A 18 -7.05 2.47 8.53
C GLU A 18 -6.46 1.07 8.36
N ASP A 19 -7.03 0.26 7.46
CA ASP A 19 -6.56 -1.08 7.10
C ASP A 19 -5.14 -1.05 6.50
N ALA A 20 -4.87 -0.03 5.67
CA ALA A 20 -3.57 0.18 5.08
C ALA A 20 -2.50 0.43 6.16
N PHE A 21 -2.79 1.27 7.16
CA PHE A 21 -1.88 1.54 8.27
C PHE A 21 -1.74 0.36 9.23
N GLU A 22 -2.78 -0.43 9.44
CA GLU A 22 -2.68 -1.67 10.20
C GLU A 22 -1.75 -2.67 9.50
N THR A 23 -1.90 -2.83 8.18
CA THR A 23 -1.08 -3.71 7.35
C THR A 23 0.41 -3.33 7.41
N VAL A 24 0.71 -2.03 7.42
CA VAL A 24 2.08 -1.53 7.66
C VAL A 24 2.55 -1.85 9.08
N ARG A 25 1.72 -1.60 10.10
CA ARG A 25 2.07 -1.86 11.52
C ARG A 25 2.30 -3.33 11.83
N ALA A 26 1.59 -4.24 11.18
CA ALA A 26 1.78 -5.68 11.33
C ALA A 26 3.14 -6.17 10.81
N GLY A 27 3.90 -5.34 10.09
CA GLY A 27 5.21 -5.69 9.53
C GLY A 27 5.13 -6.60 8.29
N ASN A 28 3.94 -6.84 7.76
CA ASN A 28 3.69 -7.72 6.61
C ASN A 28 3.67 -6.97 5.26
N ALA A 29 4.11 -5.71 5.22
CA ALA A 29 4.09 -4.87 4.03
C ALA A 29 5.48 -4.30 3.70
N GLY A 30 5.91 -4.44 2.44
CA GLY A 30 7.13 -3.83 1.94
C GLY A 30 6.91 -2.39 1.42
N LYS A 31 5.76 -2.16 0.79
CA LYS A 31 5.28 -0.84 0.34
C LYS A 31 3.78 -0.91 0.12
N VAL A 32 3.07 0.08 0.65
CA VAL A 32 1.63 0.24 0.47
C VAL A 32 1.37 1.46 -0.40
N LEU A 33 0.41 1.34 -1.31
CA LEU A 33 -0.12 2.44 -2.11
C LEU A 33 -1.58 2.71 -1.68
N LEU A 34 -1.90 3.99 -1.46
CA LEU A 34 -3.27 4.47 -1.33
C LEU A 34 -3.69 5.10 -2.65
N ASP A 35 -4.76 4.59 -3.22
CA ASP A 35 -5.37 5.14 -4.44
C ASP A 35 -6.47 6.13 -4.08
N TRP A 36 -6.42 7.33 -4.66
CA TRP A 36 -7.34 8.43 -4.36
C TRP A 36 -8.39 8.65 -5.46
N VAL A 37 -8.38 7.81 -6.50
CA VAL A 37 -9.19 7.95 -7.71
C VAL A 37 -10.40 7.03 -7.66
#